data_AF-W4URY3-F1
#
_entry.id   AF-W4URY3-F1
#
_cell.length_a   1.000
_cell.length_b   1.000
_cell.length_c   1.000
_cell.angle_alpha   90.00
_cell.angle_beta   90.00
_cell.angle_gamma   90.00
#
_symmetry.space_group_name_H-M   'P 1'
#
loop_
_entity.id
_entity.type
_entity.pdbx_description
1 polymer ?
#
loop_
_entity_poly.entity_id
_entity_poly.type
_entity_poly.pdbx_seq_one_letter_code
_entity_poly.pdbx_strand_id
1 'polypeptide(L)'
;MFPMKNGEDFDWNNAEHRKCPFFNEKGEMVRDPRLYETLIVTGDKFWGRKAEIYKGGREQPQFMGGGQNWRWGSMGYTGMGQRKHTQDHNNELNGKYYQCPLLRLSEVYLNIAEAMNETGKATTTDEFGRDAYDYVQLVRDRLDMPGLDRDKITPGVSLREAILRERALEFGYEEVRYYDIVRWMRKDFLDVPLRRLETYPLDPSDTTTPVEKRLFTYEIKEGMINKRTWVEQWDNRYYLCPLPLAEINKKYGLIQNPGW
;
A
#
# COMPACT_ATOMS: atom_id res chain seq x y z
N MET A 1 -4.84 -0.69 -6.49
CA MET A 1 -4.71 0.11 -5.25
C MET A 1 -4.29 1.52 -5.61
N PHE A 2 -3.03 1.78 -5.98
CA PHE A 2 -2.61 3.09 -6.50
C PHE A 2 -3.24 3.39 -7.87
N PRO A 3 -3.89 4.53 -8.09
CA PRO A 3 -4.39 4.93 -9.40
C PRO A 3 -3.24 5.33 -10.35
N MET A 4 -3.61 5.66 -11.58
CA MET A 4 -2.79 6.42 -12.52
C MET A 4 -2.56 7.84 -11.99
N LYS A 5 -1.51 8.52 -12.48
CA LYS A 5 -1.18 9.90 -12.06
C LYS A 5 -2.31 10.90 -12.37
N ASN A 6 -3.10 10.63 -13.41
CA ASN A 6 -4.29 11.41 -13.77
C ASN A 6 -5.53 11.07 -12.92
N GLY A 7 -5.40 10.24 -11.88
CA GLY A 7 -6.49 9.84 -10.98
C GLY A 7 -7.34 8.66 -11.47
N GLU A 8 -7.16 8.20 -12.71
CA GLU A 8 -7.90 7.04 -13.23
C GLU A 8 -7.47 5.74 -12.54
N ASP A 9 -8.39 4.79 -12.46
CA ASP A 9 -8.08 3.48 -11.90
C ASP A 9 -7.16 2.69 -12.85
N PHE A 10 -6.04 2.23 -12.29
CA PHE A 10 -5.14 1.33 -13.01
C PHE A 10 -5.79 -0.05 -13.16
N ASP A 11 -5.68 -0.62 -14.35
CA ASP A 11 -6.25 -1.91 -14.70
C ASP A 11 -5.23 -2.74 -15.50
N TRP A 12 -4.95 -3.94 -15.02
CA TRP A 12 -4.06 -4.89 -15.71
C TRP A 12 -4.66 -5.43 -17.01
N ASN A 13 -5.98 -5.36 -17.21
CA ASN A 13 -6.62 -5.78 -18.46
C ASN A 13 -6.52 -4.71 -19.58
N ASN A 14 -6.23 -3.47 -19.21
CA ASN A 14 -5.96 -2.41 -20.17
C ASN A 14 -4.53 -2.56 -20.74
N ALA A 15 -4.42 -2.65 -22.06
CA ALA A 15 -3.15 -2.88 -22.76
C ALA A 15 -2.15 -1.73 -22.55
N GLU A 16 -2.61 -0.48 -22.54
CA GLU A 16 -1.76 0.70 -22.33
C GLU A 16 -1.21 0.72 -20.90
N HIS A 17 -2.07 0.45 -19.91
CA HIS A 17 -1.66 0.32 -18.51
C HIS A 17 -0.64 -0.80 -18.31
N ARG A 18 -0.86 -1.96 -18.94
CA ARG A 18 0.03 -3.13 -18.79
C ARG A 18 1.38 -2.94 -19.46
N LYS A 19 1.44 -2.21 -20.58
CA LYS A 19 2.69 -1.98 -21.33
C LYS A 19 3.73 -1.26 -20.47
N CYS A 20 3.29 -0.21 -19.76
CA CYS A 20 4.15 0.66 -18.96
C CYS A 20 3.51 0.93 -17.58
N PRO A 21 3.45 -0.05 -16.67
CA PRO A 21 2.62 0.05 -15.45
C PRO A 21 3.20 0.95 -14.37
N PHE A 22 4.48 1.31 -14.48
CA PHE A 22 5.23 2.11 -13.50
C PHE A 22 5.89 3.32 -14.16
N PHE A 23 6.71 3.10 -15.18
CA PHE A 23 7.37 4.18 -15.91
C PHE A 23 6.96 4.16 -17.37
N ASN A 24 6.78 5.33 -17.97
CA ASN A 24 6.63 5.43 -19.42
C ASN A 24 7.98 5.19 -20.13
N GLU A 25 7.98 5.20 -21.46
CA GLU A 25 9.18 4.97 -22.28
C GLU A 25 10.30 6.01 -22.05
N LYS A 26 9.97 7.17 -21.45
CA LYS A 26 10.94 8.22 -21.07
C LYS A 26 11.47 8.05 -19.64
N GLY A 27 10.98 7.06 -18.88
CA GLY A 27 11.34 6.84 -17.48
C GLY A 27 10.57 7.71 -16.49
N GLU A 28 9.48 8.36 -16.89
CA GLU A 28 8.65 9.20 -16.03
C GLU A 28 7.60 8.36 -15.30
N MET A 29 7.32 8.70 -14.04
CA MET A 29 6.32 8.04 -13.21
C MET A 29 4.90 8.24 -13.76
N VAL A 30 4.16 7.16 -14.00
CA VAL A 30 2.77 7.23 -14.54
C VAL A 30 1.67 6.92 -13.53
N ARG A 31 2.06 6.60 -12.30
CA ARG A 31 1.15 6.21 -11.20
C ARG A 31 1.08 7.30 -10.15
N ASP A 32 0.13 7.17 -9.23
CA ASP A 32 0.11 7.95 -7.99
C ASP A 32 1.53 7.99 -7.38
N PRO A 33 2.11 9.17 -7.14
CA PRO A 33 3.47 9.31 -6.63
C PRO A 33 3.75 8.49 -5.36
N ARG A 34 2.73 8.25 -4.52
CA ARG A 34 2.87 7.43 -3.29
C ARG A 34 3.27 6.00 -3.56
N LEU A 35 3.01 5.46 -4.75
CA LEU A 35 3.50 4.14 -5.13
C LEU A 35 5.02 4.09 -5.03
N TYR A 36 5.71 5.11 -5.53
CA TYR A 36 7.17 5.20 -5.56
C TYR A 36 7.76 5.64 -4.22
N GLU A 37 6.98 6.30 -3.37
CA GLU A 37 7.40 6.65 -1.99
C GLU A 37 7.20 5.48 -1.02
N THR A 38 6.24 4.61 -1.30
CA THR A 38 5.86 3.50 -0.42
C THR A 38 6.54 2.19 -0.81
N LEU A 39 6.69 1.94 -2.10
CA LEU A 39 7.18 0.69 -2.66
C LEU A 39 8.40 0.94 -3.57
N ILE A 40 9.14 -0.14 -3.82
CA ILE A 40 10.24 -0.19 -4.78
C ILE A 40 9.78 -1.08 -5.93
N VAL A 41 9.85 -0.57 -7.15
CA VAL A 41 9.50 -1.30 -8.37
C VAL A 41 10.71 -1.46 -9.29
N THR A 42 10.63 -2.37 -10.25
CA THR A 42 11.69 -2.55 -11.26
C THR A 42 11.98 -1.23 -11.98
N GLY A 43 13.27 -0.88 -12.10
CA GLY A 43 13.71 0.36 -12.75
C GLY A 43 13.65 1.61 -11.86
N ASP A 44 13.15 1.49 -10.63
CA ASP A 44 13.11 2.58 -9.66
C ASP A 44 14.49 2.85 -9.04
N LYS A 45 14.71 4.05 -8.52
CA LYS A 45 15.95 4.41 -7.80
C LYS A 45 16.08 3.54 -6.55
N PHE A 46 17.22 2.89 -6.39
CA PHE A 46 17.54 2.08 -5.22
C PHE A 46 19.05 2.06 -5.00
N TRP A 47 19.52 2.63 -3.87
CA TRP A 47 20.91 2.52 -3.41
C TRP A 47 21.95 2.94 -4.47
N GLY A 48 21.76 4.10 -5.10
CA GLY A 48 22.68 4.63 -6.11
C GLY A 48 22.62 3.93 -7.48
N ARG A 49 21.71 2.97 -7.66
CA ARG A 49 21.44 2.30 -8.94
C ARG A 49 19.93 2.20 -9.18
N LYS A 50 19.54 1.37 -10.16
CA LYS A 50 18.15 0.96 -10.36
C LYS A 50 17.87 -0.39 -9.70
N ALA A 51 16.65 -0.55 -9.20
CA ALA A 51 16.16 -1.81 -8.66
C ALA A 51 15.94 -2.83 -9.78
N GLU A 52 16.42 -4.05 -9.54
CA GLU A 52 16.37 -5.18 -10.46
C GLU A 52 15.38 -6.23 -9.94
N ILE A 53 14.08 -5.88 -9.96
CA ILE A 53 12.98 -6.72 -9.48
C ILE A 53 12.33 -7.49 -10.66
N TYR A 54 13.15 -8.12 -11.49
CA TYR A 54 12.73 -8.93 -12.63
C TYR A 54 13.50 -10.25 -12.68
N LYS A 55 13.02 -11.26 -13.42
CA LYS A 55 13.66 -12.58 -13.52
C LYS A 55 15.15 -12.47 -13.86
N GLY A 56 16.02 -13.00 -12.99
CA GLY A 56 17.48 -12.90 -13.08
C GLY A 56 18.09 -11.63 -12.44
N GLY A 57 17.26 -10.69 -12.01
CA GLY A 57 17.67 -9.47 -11.32
C GLY A 57 18.07 -9.73 -9.86
N ARG A 58 18.89 -8.82 -9.31
CA ARG A 58 19.51 -8.96 -7.98
C ARG A 58 18.50 -9.12 -6.84
N GLU A 59 17.41 -8.35 -6.84
CA GLU A 59 16.45 -8.29 -5.73
C GLU A 59 15.38 -9.38 -5.78
N GLN A 60 15.31 -10.16 -6.86
CA GLN A 60 14.33 -11.24 -6.98
C GLN A 60 14.68 -12.43 -6.07
N PRO A 61 13.70 -13.24 -5.66
CA PRO A 61 13.92 -14.55 -5.07
C PRO A 61 14.67 -15.54 -5.97
N GLN A 62 15.28 -16.54 -5.35
CA GLN A 62 16.07 -17.59 -6.02
C GLN A 62 15.28 -18.34 -7.10
N PHE A 63 13.99 -18.63 -6.89
CA PHE A 63 13.16 -19.31 -7.90
C PHE A 63 12.92 -18.47 -9.15
N MET A 64 13.11 -17.14 -9.07
CA MET A 64 13.10 -16.21 -10.20
C MET A 64 14.51 -15.92 -10.72
N GLY A 65 15.51 -16.71 -10.32
CA GLY A 65 16.91 -16.54 -10.76
C GLY A 65 17.65 -15.41 -10.05
N GLY A 66 17.12 -14.87 -8.95
CA GLY A 66 17.85 -13.90 -8.14
C GLY A 66 19.02 -14.54 -7.40
N GLY A 67 20.10 -13.78 -7.25
CA GLY A 67 21.39 -14.28 -6.74
C GLY A 67 21.97 -13.48 -5.57
N GLN A 68 21.26 -12.46 -5.06
CA GLN A 68 21.77 -11.64 -3.96
C GLN A 68 21.67 -12.39 -2.63
N ASN A 69 22.82 -12.72 -2.03
CA ASN A 69 22.91 -13.38 -0.72
C ASN A 69 23.09 -12.37 0.44
N TRP A 70 22.41 -11.24 0.38
CA TRP A 70 22.52 -10.14 1.35
C TRP A 70 21.14 -9.75 1.89
N ARG A 71 21.08 -8.77 2.80
CA ARG A 71 19.86 -8.28 3.49
C ARG A 71 18.66 -7.96 2.58
N TRP A 72 18.90 -7.69 1.29
CA TRP A 72 17.89 -7.32 0.30
C TRP A 72 17.54 -8.45 -0.70
N GLY A 73 18.17 -9.62 -0.55
CA GLY A 73 17.83 -10.78 -1.35
C GLY A 73 16.37 -11.16 -1.17
N SER A 74 15.68 -11.46 -2.27
CA SER A 74 14.24 -11.77 -2.30
C SER A 74 13.31 -10.63 -1.88
N MET A 75 13.79 -9.38 -1.79
CA MET A 75 12.91 -8.22 -1.55
C MET A 75 11.78 -8.13 -2.60
N GLY A 76 12.07 -8.54 -3.84
CA GLY A 76 11.11 -8.60 -4.94
C GLY A 76 10.16 -9.80 -4.92
N TYR A 77 10.03 -10.52 -3.80
CA TYR A 77 9.21 -11.75 -3.71
C TYR A 77 7.75 -11.56 -4.16
N THR A 78 7.14 -10.43 -3.78
CA THR A 78 5.78 -10.07 -4.19
C THR A 78 5.74 -9.30 -5.53
N GLY A 79 6.91 -9.07 -6.14
CA GLY A 79 7.11 -8.23 -7.31
C GLY A 79 7.45 -6.77 -7.02
N MET A 80 7.45 -6.37 -5.75
CA MET A 80 7.74 -5.02 -5.28
C MET A 80 8.45 -5.10 -3.93
N GLY A 81 9.36 -4.16 -3.65
CA GLY A 81 9.98 -3.99 -2.34
C GLY A 81 9.26 -2.97 -1.47
N GLN A 82 9.52 -2.96 -0.16
CA GLN A 82 9.11 -1.86 0.72
C GLN A 82 10.13 -0.71 0.59
N ARG A 83 9.65 0.52 0.38
CA ARG A 83 10.46 1.74 0.46
C ARG A 83 10.19 2.56 1.72
N LYS A 84 8.93 2.63 2.16
CA LYS A 84 8.55 3.55 3.23
C LYS A 84 9.34 3.31 4.51
N HIS A 85 9.73 4.40 5.18
CA HIS A 85 10.64 4.42 6.33
C HIS A 85 12.07 3.94 6.01
N THR A 86 12.40 3.87 4.72
CA THR A 86 13.77 3.76 4.22
C THR A 86 14.11 4.93 3.29
N GLN A 87 15.34 5.41 3.34
CA GLN A 87 15.93 6.57 2.66
C GLN A 87 16.88 6.15 1.54
N ASP A 88 16.98 4.85 1.27
CA ASP A 88 17.71 4.25 0.14
C ASP A 88 19.19 4.64 0.07
N HIS A 89 19.85 4.72 1.22
CA HIS A 89 21.27 5.07 1.31
C HIS A 89 22.07 4.08 2.18
N ASN A 90 23.39 4.03 1.95
CA ASN A 90 24.25 3.13 2.71
C ASN A 90 24.32 3.56 4.19
N ASN A 91 24.30 2.61 5.13
CA ASN A 91 24.29 2.85 6.59
C ASN A 91 23.11 3.69 7.12
N GLU A 92 21.97 3.67 6.45
CA GLU A 92 20.79 4.45 6.85
C GLU A 92 20.33 4.23 8.29
N LEU A 93 20.22 2.97 8.70
CA LEU A 93 19.72 2.63 10.03
C LEU A 93 20.83 2.59 11.09
N ASN A 94 22.10 2.77 10.69
CA ASN A 94 23.23 2.61 11.60
C ASN A 94 23.43 3.87 12.44
N GLY A 95 23.13 3.79 13.74
CA GLY A 95 23.30 4.90 14.68
C GLY A 95 22.30 6.04 14.51
N LYS A 96 21.19 5.82 13.79
CA LYS A 96 20.12 6.81 13.60
C LYS A 96 18.84 6.37 14.30
N TYR A 97 18.08 7.34 14.81
CA TYR A 97 16.75 7.07 15.35
C TYR A 97 15.79 6.69 14.23
N TYR A 98 15.01 5.65 14.47
CA TYR A 98 13.91 5.27 13.62
C TYR A 98 12.85 6.38 13.61
N GLN A 99 12.39 6.80 12.43
CA GLN A 99 11.40 7.87 12.25
C GLN A 99 10.13 7.28 11.64
N CYS A 100 9.24 6.77 12.49
CA CYS A 100 7.88 6.39 12.12
C CYS A 100 6.90 7.30 12.89
N PRO A 101 6.06 8.07 12.19
CA PRO A 101 5.09 8.93 12.84
C PRO A 101 4.00 8.07 13.50
N LEU A 102 3.66 8.38 14.74
CA LEU A 102 2.48 7.80 15.41
C LEU A 102 1.18 8.51 15.01
N LEU A 103 1.27 9.80 14.70
CA LEU A 103 0.18 10.63 14.22
C LEU A 103 0.77 11.66 13.25
N ARG A 104 0.04 11.96 12.17
CA ARG A 104 0.40 13.02 11.24
C ARG A 104 -0.82 13.74 10.71
N LEU A 105 -0.60 14.95 10.20
CA LEU A 105 -1.67 15.87 9.83
C LEU A 105 -2.65 15.30 8.80
N SER A 106 -2.19 14.49 7.84
CA SER A 106 -3.07 13.82 6.88
C SER A 106 -4.08 12.88 7.53
N GLU A 107 -3.73 12.27 8.67
CA GLU A 107 -4.67 11.44 9.42
C GLU A 107 -5.76 12.29 10.07
N VAL A 108 -5.40 13.45 10.62
CA VAL A 108 -6.38 14.40 11.15
C VAL A 108 -7.36 14.83 10.07
N TYR A 109 -6.88 15.18 8.87
CA TYR A 109 -7.75 15.55 7.75
C TYR A 109 -8.68 14.42 7.32
N LEU A 110 -8.15 13.20 7.16
CA LEU A 110 -8.98 12.05 6.77
C LEU A 110 -9.95 11.62 7.88
N ASN A 111 -9.61 11.82 9.15
CA ASN A 111 -10.52 11.61 10.28
C ASN A 111 -11.66 12.63 10.28
N ILE A 112 -11.38 13.90 9.98
CA ILE A 112 -12.43 14.94 9.84
C ILE A 112 -13.35 14.59 8.67
N ALA A 113 -12.79 14.27 7.50
CA ALA A 113 -13.58 13.86 6.33
C ALA A 113 -14.49 12.67 6.63
N GLU A 114 -13.97 11.65 7.32
CA GLU A 114 -14.73 10.48 7.71
C GLU A 114 -15.85 10.85 8.70
N ALA A 115 -15.54 11.60 9.75
CA ALA A 115 -16.54 12.03 10.74
C ALA A 115 -17.64 12.89 10.11
N MET A 116 -17.29 13.80 9.20
CA MET A 116 -18.26 14.61 8.45
C MET A 116 -19.17 13.73 7.59
N ASN A 117 -18.61 12.72 6.92
CA ASN A 117 -19.41 11.78 6.14
C ASN A 117 -20.39 10.98 7.00
N GLU A 118 -19.90 10.41 8.11
CA GLU A 118 -20.69 9.56 9.00
C GLU A 118 -21.74 10.32 9.82
N THR A 119 -21.54 11.63 10.01
CA THR A 119 -22.51 12.50 10.70
C THR A 119 -23.48 13.20 9.74
N GLY A 120 -23.49 12.85 8.45
CA GLY A 120 -24.39 13.43 7.46
C GLY A 120 -24.05 14.88 7.08
N LYS A 121 -22.80 15.31 7.31
CA LYS A 121 -22.27 16.66 7.06
C LYS A 121 -21.23 16.71 5.94
N ALA A 122 -21.18 15.69 5.08
CA ALA A 122 -20.14 15.55 4.04
C ALA A 122 -19.98 16.79 3.15
N THR A 123 -21.07 17.50 2.86
CA THR A 123 -21.13 18.70 2.00
C THR A 123 -21.36 19.99 2.79
N THR A 124 -21.36 19.92 4.12
CA THR A 124 -21.50 21.09 4.99
C THR A 124 -20.11 21.64 5.28
N THR A 125 -19.84 22.89 4.91
CA THR A 125 -18.57 23.54 5.22
C THR A 125 -18.46 23.83 6.71
N ASP A 126 -17.31 23.52 7.29
CA ASP A 126 -16.99 23.83 8.68
C ASP A 126 -16.47 25.27 8.87
N GLU A 127 -15.96 25.58 10.07
CA GLU A 127 -15.39 26.88 10.42
C GLU A 127 -14.11 27.25 9.65
N PHE A 128 -13.44 26.27 9.03
CA PHE A 128 -12.30 26.48 8.14
C PHE A 128 -12.72 26.63 6.68
N GLY A 129 -14.03 26.63 6.40
CA GLY A 129 -14.59 26.75 5.05
C GLY A 129 -14.41 25.49 4.21
N ARG A 130 -14.26 24.32 4.84
CA ARG A 130 -14.00 23.04 4.16
C ARG A 130 -15.10 22.03 4.42
N ASP A 131 -15.44 21.27 3.39
CA ASP A 131 -16.28 20.08 3.51
C ASP A 131 -15.43 18.79 3.54
N ALA A 132 -16.08 17.61 3.61
CA ALA A 132 -15.35 16.34 3.70
C ALA A 132 -14.46 16.07 2.47
N TYR A 133 -14.88 16.51 1.28
CA TYR A 133 -14.11 16.33 0.06
C TYR A 133 -12.89 17.24 0.05
N ASP A 134 -13.01 18.47 0.56
CA ASP A 134 -11.89 19.41 0.66
C ASP A 134 -10.80 18.89 1.62
N TYR A 135 -11.18 18.20 2.69
CA TYR A 135 -10.23 17.55 3.59
C TYR A 135 -9.49 16.37 2.95
N VAL A 136 -10.18 15.57 2.13
CA VAL A 136 -9.52 14.56 1.30
C VAL A 136 -8.58 15.24 0.30
N GLN A 137 -9.01 16.37 -0.29
CA GLN A 137 -8.22 17.11 -1.27
C GLN A 137 -6.91 17.64 -0.69
N LEU A 138 -6.89 18.11 0.56
CA LEU A 138 -5.66 18.55 1.24
C LEU A 138 -4.56 17.49 1.26
N VAL A 139 -4.92 16.21 1.31
CA VAL A 139 -3.96 15.10 1.26
C VAL A 139 -3.48 14.86 -0.17
N ARG A 140 -4.40 14.94 -1.14
CA ARG A 140 -4.16 14.65 -2.56
C ARG A 140 -3.37 15.76 -3.26
N ASP A 141 -3.59 17.02 -2.89
CA ASP A 141 -2.91 18.20 -3.45
C ASP A 141 -1.40 18.17 -3.23
N ARG A 142 -0.92 17.55 -2.14
CA ARG A 142 0.52 17.40 -1.87
C ARG A 142 1.28 16.71 -3.02
N LEU A 143 0.57 15.92 -3.81
CA LEU A 143 1.13 15.05 -4.85
C LEU A 143 0.52 15.34 -6.23
N ASP A 144 -0.13 16.50 -6.37
CA ASP A 144 -0.85 16.90 -7.58
C ASP A 144 -1.90 15.85 -8.04
N MET A 145 -2.50 15.13 -7.10
CA MET A 145 -3.53 14.14 -7.41
C MET A 145 -4.89 14.83 -7.57
N PRO A 146 -5.65 14.52 -8.63
CA PRO A 146 -6.93 15.18 -8.90
C PRO A 146 -7.95 14.85 -7.82
N GLY A 147 -8.93 15.73 -7.64
CA GLY A 147 -9.95 15.52 -6.63
C GLY A 147 -10.92 14.39 -6.89
N LEU A 148 -11.62 14.01 -5.84
CA LEU A 148 -12.69 13.03 -5.92
C LEU A 148 -13.79 13.57 -6.84
N ASP A 149 -14.23 12.74 -7.77
CA ASP A 149 -15.36 13.04 -8.64
C ASP A 149 -16.66 13.05 -7.81
N ARG A 150 -17.13 14.25 -7.45
CA ARG A 150 -18.28 14.46 -6.57
C ARG A 150 -19.59 13.93 -7.17
N ASP A 151 -19.68 13.79 -8.49
CA ASP A 151 -20.86 13.25 -9.18
C ASP A 151 -20.91 11.71 -9.06
N LYS A 152 -19.74 11.06 -9.01
CA LYS A 152 -19.63 9.59 -8.85
C LYS A 152 -19.55 9.16 -7.39
N ILE A 153 -18.91 9.97 -6.55
CA ILE A 153 -18.62 9.66 -5.15
C ILE A 153 -19.57 10.49 -4.29
N THR A 154 -20.78 9.98 -4.08
CA THR A 154 -21.81 10.63 -3.27
C THR A 154 -21.59 10.44 -1.77
N PRO A 155 -22.11 11.34 -0.91
CA PRO A 155 -22.07 11.16 0.54
C PRO A 155 -22.65 9.83 1.02
N GLY A 156 -22.18 9.36 2.17
CA GLY A 156 -22.56 8.08 2.76
C GLY A 156 -21.57 6.98 2.37
N VAL A 157 -22.08 5.84 1.88
CA VAL A 157 -21.26 4.64 1.64
C VAL A 157 -20.18 4.89 0.57
N SER A 158 -20.49 5.57 -0.53
CA SER A 158 -19.53 5.80 -1.62
C SER A 158 -18.34 6.65 -1.17
N LEU A 159 -18.60 7.77 -0.48
CA LEU A 159 -17.55 8.60 0.09
C LEU A 159 -16.76 7.87 1.20
N ARG A 160 -17.40 7.03 2.03
CA ARG A 160 -16.69 6.20 3.01
C ARG A 160 -15.67 5.28 2.35
N GLU A 161 -16.06 4.57 1.30
CA GLU A 161 -15.14 3.69 0.57
C GLU A 161 -13.98 4.48 -0.07
N ALA A 162 -14.26 5.66 -0.61
CA ALA A 162 -13.23 6.55 -1.14
C ALA A 162 -12.26 7.02 -0.05
N ILE A 163 -12.75 7.39 1.13
CA ILE A 163 -11.92 7.78 2.28
C ILE A 163 -11.07 6.59 2.76
N LEU A 164 -11.67 5.40 2.93
CA LEU A 164 -10.93 4.20 3.34
C LEU A 164 -9.87 3.78 2.32
N ARG A 165 -10.14 3.99 1.02
CA ARG A 165 -9.16 3.81 -0.04
C ARG A 165 -8.03 4.83 0.08
N GLU A 166 -8.35 6.11 0.28
CA GLU A 166 -7.35 7.18 0.45
C GLU A 166 -6.47 6.91 1.67
N ARG A 167 -7.06 6.51 2.81
CA ARG A 167 -6.34 6.08 4.01
C ARG A 167 -5.38 4.92 3.73
N ALA A 168 -5.79 3.94 2.93
CA ALA A 168 -4.92 2.81 2.56
C ALA A 168 -3.72 3.23 1.69
N LEU A 169 -3.93 4.17 0.78
CA LEU A 169 -2.88 4.73 -0.09
C LEU A 169 -1.89 5.57 0.72
N GLU A 170 -2.43 6.39 1.62
CA GLU A 170 -1.68 7.36 2.39
C GLU A 170 -0.87 6.67 3.51
N PHE A 171 -1.49 5.77 4.27
CA PHE A 171 -0.91 5.14 5.47
C PHE A 171 -0.36 3.72 5.26
N GLY A 172 -0.06 3.33 4.02
CA GLY A 172 0.62 2.05 3.76
C GLY A 172 1.89 1.93 4.61
N TYR A 173 2.06 0.81 5.33
CA TYR A 173 3.14 0.55 6.31
C TYR A 173 3.17 1.43 7.58
N GLU A 174 2.11 2.16 7.92
CA GLU A 174 2.04 2.99 9.15
C GLU A 174 1.09 2.42 10.21
N GLU A 175 0.90 1.10 10.25
CA GLU A 175 0.04 0.40 11.24
C GLU A 175 -1.45 0.78 11.26
N VAL A 176 -1.94 1.65 10.37
CA VAL A 176 -3.35 2.09 10.32
C VAL A 176 -4.31 1.04 9.76
N ARG A 177 -3.90 0.31 8.70
CA ARG A 177 -4.83 -0.50 7.88
C ARG A 177 -5.53 -1.60 8.67
N TYR A 178 -4.85 -2.22 9.63
CA TYR A 178 -5.47 -3.27 10.46
C TYR A 178 -6.60 -2.71 11.33
N TYR A 179 -6.37 -1.56 11.98
CA TYR A 179 -7.39 -0.93 12.81
C TYR A 179 -8.56 -0.40 11.99
N ASP A 180 -8.31 0.12 10.79
CA ASP A 180 -9.37 0.48 9.84
C ASP A 180 -10.24 -0.73 9.47
N ILE A 181 -9.62 -1.89 9.22
CA ILE A 181 -10.35 -3.15 8.95
C ILE A 181 -11.20 -3.57 10.14
N VAL A 182 -10.64 -3.51 11.35
CA VAL A 182 -11.32 -3.96 12.58
C VAL A 182 -12.51 -3.06 12.90
N ARG A 183 -12.31 -1.73 12.96
CA ARG A 183 -13.36 -0.79 13.38
C ARG A 183 -14.53 -0.69 12.38
N TRP A 184 -14.25 -0.92 11.10
CA TRP A 184 -15.29 -0.98 10.06
C TRP A 184 -15.79 -2.39 9.77
N MET A 185 -15.32 -3.40 10.50
CA MET A 185 -15.67 -4.81 10.28
C MET A 185 -15.45 -5.29 8.83
N ARG A 186 -14.38 -4.82 8.19
CA ARG A 186 -14.07 -5.06 6.76
C ARG A 186 -13.27 -6.32 6.52
N LYS A 187 -13.79 -7.45 7.00
CA LYS A 187 -13.21 -8.78 6.69
C LYS A 187 -13.06 -9.01 5.18
N ASP A 188 -13.94 -8.43 4.36
CA ASP A 188 -13.88 -8.49 2.90
C ASP A 188 -12.55 -7.94 2.33
N PHE A 189 -11.88 -7.01 3.01
CA PHE A 189 -10.54 -6.55 2.63
C PHE A 189 -9.43 -7.60 2.86
N LEU A 190 -9.72 -8.62 3.65
CA LEU A 190 -8.85 -9.76 3.92
C LEU A 190 -9.17 -10.96 3.03
N ASP A 191 -10.43 -11.08 2.59
CA ASP A 191 -10.96 -12.14 1.74
C ASP A 191 -10.64 -11.95 0.25
N VAL A 192 -9.40 -11.53 -0.04
CA VAL A 192 -8.90 -11.34 -1.41
C VAL A 192 -7.76 -12.32 -1.70
N PRO A 193 -7.70 -12.92 -2.91
CA PRO A 193 -6.56 -13.76 -3.29
C PRO A 193 -5.26 -12.96 -3.17
N LEU A 194 -4.30 -13.50 -2.42
CA LEU A 194 -2.95 -12.93 -2.41
C LEU A 194 -2.31 -13.15 -3.78
N ARG A 195 -1.73 -12.10 -4.31
CA ARG A 195 -1.12 -12.08 -5.64
C ARG A 195 0.28 -11.54 -5.55
N ARG A 196 1.16 -12.09 -6.37
CA ARG A 196 2.51 -11.56 -6.63
C ARG A 196 2.63 -11.18 -8.09
N LEU A 197 3.47 -10.17 -8.35
CA LEU A 197 3.77 -9.71 -9.68
C LEU A 197 5.14 -10.27 -10.11
N GLU A 198 5.15 -11.17 -11.08
CA GLU A 198 6.38 -11.64 -11.68
C GLU A 198 6.72 -10.79 -12.90
N THR A 199 7.92 -10.21 -12.91
CA THR A 199 8.39 -9.35 -14.00
C THR A 199 9.45 -10.08 -14.80
N TYR A 200 9.32 -10.07 -16.13
CA TYR A 200 10.21 -10.75 -17.05
C TYR A 200 10.77 -9.74 -18.06
N PRO A 201 12.10 -9.71 -18.31
CA PRO A 201 12.63 -8.93 -19.44
C PRO A 201 11.98 -9.37 -20.75
N LEU A 202 11.61 -8.41 -21.60
CA LEU A 202 11.06 -8.72 -22.93
C LEU A 202 12.11 -9.45 -23.80
N ASP A 203 13.36 -9.01 -23.71
CA ASP A 203 14.54 -9.70 -24.25
C ASP A 203 15.47 -10.11 -23.09
N PRO A 204 15.47 -11.41 -22.70
CA PRO A 204 16.36 -11.90 -21.65
C PRO A 204 17.85 -11.88 -22.00
N SER A 205 18.20 -11.77 -23.30
CA SER A 205 19.58 -11.72 -23.76
C SER A 205 20.19 -10.33 -23.69
N ASP A 206 19.35 -9.29 -23.61
CA ASP A 206 19.79 -7.91 -23.46
C ASP A 206 20.30 -7.64 -22.04
N THR A 207 21.61 -7.72 -21.90
CA THR A 207 22.35 -7.39 -20.68
C THR A 207 22.99 -6.00 -20.71
N THR A 208 22.96 -5.33 -21.87
CA THR A 208 23.68 -4.09 -22.13
C THR A 208 22.83 -2.84 -21.91
N THR A 209 21.53 -2.91 -22.19
CA THR A 209 20.64 -1.77 -22.00
C THR A 209 20.47 -1.50 -20.51
N PRO A 210 20.52 -0.24 -20.05
CA PRO A 210 20.19 0.11 -18.67
C PRO A 210 18.79 -0.36 -18.27
N VAL A 211 18.61 -0.81 -17.04
CA VAL A 211 17.36 -1.44 -16.55
C VAL A 211 16.14 -0.55 -16.78
N GLU A 212 16.29 0.75 -16.56
CA GLU A 212 15.24 1.76 -16.74
C GLU A 212 14.83 2.01 -18.19
N LYS A 213 15.60 1.50 -19.16
CA LYS A 213 15.28 1.56 -20.61
C LYS A 213 14.82 0.21 -21.16
N ARG A 214 14.88 -0.86 -20.36
CA ARG A 214 14.41 -2.18 -20.78
C ARG A 214 12.90 -2.24 -20.75
N LEU A 215 12.35 -3.03 -21.66
CA LEU A 215 10.94 -3.39 -21.65
C LEU A 215 10.75 -4.69 -20.89
N PHE A 216 9.61 -4.80 -20.22
CA PHE A 216 9.27 -5.95 -19.39
C PHE A 216 7.85 -6.42 -19.70
N THR A 217 7.63 -7.72 -19.51
CA THR A 217 6.30 -8.30 -19.40
C THR A 217 6.02 -8.64 -17.94
N TYR A 218 4.74 -8.62 -17.59
CA TYR A 218 4.28 -8.77 -16.21
C TYR A 218 3.25 -9.87 -16.14
N GLU A 219 3.41 -10.77 -15.17
CA GLU A 219 2.48 -11.85 -14.90
C GLU A 219 1.99 -11.77 -13.45
N ILE A 220 0.67 -11.81 -13.27
CA ILE A 220 0.06 -11.92 -11.94
C ILE A 220 0.00 -13.40 -11.61
N LYS A 221 0.70 -13.82 -10.56
CA LYS A 221 0.56 -15.15 -9.98
C LYS A 221 -0.26 -15.08 -8.70
N GLU A 222 -1.19 -16.01 -8.56
CA GLU A 222 -1.92 -16.19 -7.31
C GLU A 222 -1.13 -17.06 -6.33
N GLY A 223 -1.23 -16.72 -5.05
CA GLY A 223 -0.58 -17.43 -3.96
C GLY A 223 0.68 -16.75 -3.43
N MET A 224 0.95 -17.04 -2.17
CA MET A 224 2.18 -16.73 -1.44
C MET A 224 2.68 -18.02 -0.80
N ILE A 225 3.98 -18.13 -0.52
CA ILE A 225 4.56 -19.26 0.21
C ILE A 225 3.93 -19.35 1.60
N ASN A 226 3.78 -18.20 2.26
CA ASN A 226 3.16 -18.12 3.58
C ASN A 226 1.66 -17.88 3.43
N LYS A 227 0.88 -18.88 3.85
CA LYS A 227 -0.57 -18.73 4.01
C LYS A 227 -0.87 -17.76 5.15
N ARG A 228 -1.94 -16.98 5.01
CA ARG A 228 -2.47 -16.14 6.09
C ARG A 228 -3.40 -16.98 6.94
N THR A 229 -2.85 -17.94 7.68
CA THR A 229 -3.64 -18.88 8.50
C THR A 229 -4.61 -18.17 9.45
N TRP A 230 -4.22 -17.01 10.00
CA TRP A 230 -5.09 -16.19 10.84
C TRP A 230 -6.29 -15.57 10.10
N VAL A 231 -6.17 -15.31 8.79
CA VAL A 231 -7.30 -14.88 7.95
C VAL A 231 -8.17 -16.07 7.57
N GLU A 232 -7.56 -17.20 7.21
CA GLU A 232 -8.27 -18.45 6.87
C GLU A 232 -9.11 -18.96 8.06
N GLN A 233 -8.63 -18.74 9.29
CA GLN A 233 -9.30 -19.09 10.53
C GLN A 233 -10.11 -17.92 11.12
N TRP A 234 -10.29 -16.83 10.37
CA TRP A 234 -10.95 -15.64 10.89
C TRP A 234 -12.42 -15.91 11.21
N ASP A 235 -12.77 -15.68 12.46
CA ASP A 235 -14.13 -15.50 12.94
C ASP A 235 -14.22 -14.17 13.71
N ASN A 236 -15.42 -13.78 14.16
CA ASN A 236 -15.65 -12.46 14.77
C ASN A 236 -14.85 -12.21 16.06
N ARG A 237 -14.26 -13.24 16.71
CA ARG A 237 -13.39 -13.03 17.88
C ARG A 237 -12.14 -12.23 17.55
N TYR A 238 -11.65 -12.29 16.30
CA TYR A 238 -10.43 -11.61 15.88
C TYR A 238 -10.58 -10.08 15.72
N TYR A 239 -11.79 -9.55 15.90
CA TYR A 239 -11.97 -8.10 16.09
C TYR A 239 -11.44 -7.61 17.44
N LEU A 240 -11.18 -8.51 18.40
CA LEU A 240 -10.61 -8.19 19.70
C LEU A 240 -9.39 -9.08 19.96
N CYS A 241 -8.34 -8.52 20.58
CA CYS A 241 -7.19 -9.31 21.00
C CYS A 241 -7.53 -10.15 22.25
N PRO A 242 -7.05 -11.39 22.37
CA PRO A 242 -7.23 -12.17 23.60
C PRO A 242 -6.50 -11.51 24.77
N LEU A 243 -7.14 -11.51 25.93
CA LEU A 243 -6.48 -11.11 27.18
C LEU A 243 -5.56 -12.26 27.64
N PRO A 244 -4.36 -11.97 28.19
CA PRO A 244 -3.46 -13.00 28.69
C PRO A 244 -4.15 -13.87 29.74
N LEU A 245 -4.11 -15.20 29.56
CA LEU A 245 -4.78 -16.14 30.47
C LEU A 245 -4.28 -16.01 31.92
N ALA A 246 -3.02 -15.63 32.11
CA ALA A 246 -2.45 -15.36 33.42
C ALA A 246 -3.19 -14.22 34.16
N GLU A 247 -3.67 -13.20 33.45
CA GLU A 247 -4.44 -12.10 34.05
C GLU A 247 -5.86 -12.55 34.41
N ILE A 248 -6.51 -13.33 33.54
CA ILE A 248 -7.82 -13.93 33.82
C ILE A 248 -7.75 -14.83 35.07
N ASN A 249 -6.70 -15.64 35.18
CA ASN A 249 -6.51 -16.59 36.27
C ASN A 249 -6.23 -15.93 37.65
N LYS A 250 -5.91 -14.63 37.70
CA LYS A 250 -5.81 -13.89 38.96
C LYS A 250 -7.17 -13.61 39.60
N LYS A 251 -8.29 -13.81 38.87
CA LYS A 251 -9.67 -13.74 39.38
C LYS A 251 -10.05 -12.42 40.07
N TYR A 252 -9.49 -11.28 39.64
CA TYR A 252 -9.88 -9.95 40.13
C TYR A 252 -11.11 -9.37 39.40
N GLY A 253 -11.90 -10.19 38.71
CA GLY A 253 -13.11 -9.78 37.99
C GLY A 253 -12.92 -9.50 36.50
N LEU A 254 -11.72 -9.67 35.95
CA LEU A 254 -11.48 -9.58 34.50
C LEU A 254 -12.08 -10.80 33.78
N ILE A 255 -12.95 -10.53 32.81
CA ILE A 255 -13.53 -11.54 31.92
C ILE A 255 -12.86 -11.51 30.55
N GLN A 256 -12.80 -12.65 29.86
CA GLN A 256 -12.18 -12.75 28.54
C GLN A 256 -13.04 -12.06 27.46
N ASN A 257 -12.38 -11.61 26.39
CA ASN A 257 -13.05 -11.13 25.20
C ASN A 257 -13.87 -12.25 24.53
N PRO A 258 -15.03 -11.94 23.91
CA PRO A 258 -15.89 -12.95 23.30
C PRO A 258 -15.15 -13.86 22.29
N GLY A 259 -15.26 -15.18 22.47
CA GLY A 259 -14.71 -16.21 21.58
C GLY A 259 -13.26 -16.63 21.85
N TRP A 260 -12.60 -16.04 22.85
CA TRP A 260 -11.25 -16.39 23.30
C TRP A 260 -11.23 -17.19 24.60
#